data_AF-A0A5K1DME0-F1
#
_entry.id   AF-A0A5K1DME0-F1
#
_cell.length_a   1.000
_cell.length_b   1.000
_cell.length_c   1.000
_cell.angle_alpha   90.00
_cell.angle_beta   90.00
_cell.angle_gamma   90.00
#
_symmetry.space_group_name_H-M   'P 1'
#
loop_
_entity.id
_entity.type
_entity.pdbx_description
1 polymer ?
#
loop_
_entity_poly.entity_id
_entity_poly.type
_entity_poly.pdbx_seq_one_letter_code
_entity_poly.pdbx_strand_id
1 'polypeptide(L)' 'VADEFIKSISEKRPEMLKVIVSSCNYENTPSVEILTSLAAKIRSAGADIVKIATTAKDITDVSRVFQVCTSCK' A
#
# COMPACT_ATOMS: atom_id res chain seq x y z
N VAL A 1 0.52 -12.60 -5.99
CA VAL A 1 0.51 -11.61 -7.10
C VAL A 1 1.64 -10.60 -6.99
N ALA A 2 1.61 -9.64 -6.04
CA ALA A 2 2.66 -8.61 -5.97
C ALA A 2 4.03 -9.19 -5.59
N ASP A 3 4.04 -10.10 -4.62
CA ASP A 3 5.17 -10.91 -4.20
C ASP A 3 5.76 -11.76 -5.34
N GLU A 4 4.89 -12.42 -6.11
CA GLU A 4 5.28 -13.23 -7.27
C GLU A 4 5.91 -12.36 -8.37
N PHE A 5 5.33 -11.20 -8.65
CA PHE A 5 5.88 -10.24 -9.62
C PHE A 5 7.23 -9.69 -9.18
N ILE A 6 7.37 -9.31 -7.90
CA ILE A 6 8.63 -8.80 -7.38
C ILE A 6 9.72 -9.87 -7.42
N LYS A 7 9.37 -11.13 -7.11
CA LYS A 7 10.27 -12.27 -7.24
C LYS A 7 10.66 -12.54 -8.70
N SER A 8 9.76 -12.35 -9.66
CA SER A 8 10.06 -12.59 -11.07
C SER A 8 11.03 -11.56 -11.68
N ILE A 9 11.07 -10.35 -11.11
CA ILE A 9 11.98 -9.28 -11.57
C ILE A 9 13.27 -9.19 -10.75
N SER A 10 13.38 -9.86 -9.59
CA SER A 10 14.46 -9.60 -8.61
C SER A 10 15.87 -9.85 -9.16
N GLU A 11 16.05 -10.87 -10.00
CA GLU A 11 17.35 -11.23 -10.58
C GLU A 11 17.83 -10.25 -11.66
N LYS A 12 16.89 -9.55 -12.30
CA LYS A 12 17.14 -8.63 -13.42
C LYS A 12 16.84 -7.18 -13.07
N ARG A 13 16.62 -6.90 -11.78
CA ARG A 13 16.13 -5.61 -11.33
C ARG A 13 17.24 -4.55 -11.45
N PRO A 14 17.09 -3.54 -12.33
CA PRO A 14 18.05 -2.44 -12.37
C PRO A 14 18.03 -1.68 -11.04
N GLU A 15 19.19 -1.18 -10.58
CA GLU A 15 19.30 -0.47 -9.30
C GLU A 15 18.36 0.74 -9.19
N MET A 16 18.15 1.45 -10.31
CA MET A 16 17.27 2.62 -10.36
C MET A 16 15.78 2.28 -10.51
N LEU A 17 15.41 1.01 -10.75
CA LEU A 17 14.00 0.64 -10.88
C LEU A 17 13.35 0.61 -9.49
N LYS A 18 12.31 1.41 -9.30
CA LYS A 18 11.45 1.43 -8.11
C LYS A 18 10.07 0.88 -8.45
N VAL A 19 9.51 0.08 -7.55
CA VAL A 19 8.22 -0.58 -7.70
C VAL A 19 7.22 0.05 -6.74
N ILE A 20 6.13 0.54 -7.32
CA ILE A 20 4.94 0.95 -6.57
C ILE A 20 4.00 -0.25 -6.57
N VAL A 21 3.67 -0.75 -5.38
CA VAL A 21 2.58 -1.73 -5.24
C VAL A 21 1.37 -1.00 -4.70
N SER A 22 0.28 -1.05 -5.48
CA SER A 22 -0.94 -0.32 -5.19
C SER A 22 -2.11 -1.21 -4.87
N SER A 23 -2.91 -0.83 -3.87
CA SER A 23 -4.24 -1.37 -3.62
C SER A 23 -5.28 -0.26 -3.77
N CYS A 24 -6.37 -0.55 -4.49
CA CYS A 24 -7.47 0.38 -4.71
C CYS A 24 -8.77 -0.27 -4.21
N ASN A 25 -9.36 0.32 -3.18
CA ASN A 25 -10.69 -0.03 -2.69
C ASN A 25 -11.68 1.06 -3.10
N TYR A 26 -12.45 0.76 -4.15
CA TYR A 26 -13.43 1.69 -4.69
C TYR A 26 -14.74 1.74 -3.90
N GLU A 27 -14.90 0.88 -2.88
CA GLU A 27 -16.12 0.76 -2.11
C GLU A 27 -16.08 1.65 -0.88
N ASN A 28 -15.03 1.60 -0.05
CA ASN A 28 -14.98 2.33 1.21
C ASN A 28 -13.55 2.62 1.68
N THR A 29 -13.44 3.38 2.78
CA THR A 29 -12.21 3.52 3.57
C THR A 29 -12.29 2.59 4.79
N PRO A 30 -11.44 1.55 4.85
CA PRO A 30 -11.39 0.63 5.99
C PRO A 30 -10.89 1.29 7.28
N SER A 31 -10.87 0.53 8.38
CA SER A 31 -10.27 0.97 9.63
C SER A 31 -8.76 1.19 9.48
N VAL A 32 -8.18 1.98 10.40
CA VAL A 32 -6.73 2.23 10.47
C VAL A 32 -5.94 0.93 10.60
N GLU A 33 -6.44 -0.03 11.38
CA GLU A 33 -5.81 -1.34 11.55
C GLU A 33 -5.71 -2.10 10.21
N ILE A 34 -6.81 -2.15 9.45
CA ILE A 34 -6.84 -2.82 8.14
C ILE A 34 -5.90 -2.12 7.17
N LEU A 35 -5.93 -0.78 7.13
CA LEU A 35 -5.06 0.02 6.27
C LEU A 35 -3.57 -0.17 6.62
N THR A 36 -3.23 -0.23 7.91
CA THR A 36 -1.86 -0.43 8.39
C THR A 36 -1.39 -1.86 8.10
N SER A 37 -2.25 -2.86 8.33
CA SER A 37 -1.95 -4.26 7.96
C SER A 37 -1.73 -4.41 6.45
N LEU A 38 -2.55 -3.73 5.63
CA LEU A 38 -2.38 -3.70 4.18
C LEU A 38 -1.06 -3.05 3.78
N ALA A 39 -0.70 -1.90 4.37
CA ALA A 39 0.58 -1.25 4.13
C ALA A 39 1.76 -2.17 4.49
N ALA A 40 1.69 -2.86 5.62
CA ALA A 40 2.71 -3.83 6.05
C ALA A 40 2.84 -5.00 5.07
N LYS A 41 1.72 -5.56 4.60
CA LYS A 41 1.69 -6.63 3.58
C LYS A 41 2.31 -6.18 2.26
N ILE A 42 1.98 -4.96 1.81
CA ILE A 42 2.53 -4.40 0.58
C ILE A 42 4.05 -4.21 0.71
N ARG A 43 4.54 -3.71 1.85
CA ARG A 43 5.98 -3.60 2.13
C ARG A 43 6.66 -4.96 2.15
N SER A 44 6.08 -5.94 2.85
CA SER A 44 6.68 -7.28 2.95
C SER A 44 6.77 -8.00 1.60
N ALA A 45 5.95 -7.61 0.61
CA ALA A 45 6.07 -8.11 -0.75
C ALA A 45 7.31 -7.57 -1.50
N GLY A 46 7.98 -6.53 -0.98
CA GLY A 46 9.18 -5.92 -1.58
C GLY A 46 8.93 -4.62 -2.36
N ALA A 47 7.81 -3.94 -2.08
CA ALA A 47 7.50 -2.65 -2.67
C ALA A 47 8.45 -1.54 -2.16
N ASP A 48 8.90 -0.65 -3.05
CA ASP A 48 9.63 0.55 -2.64
C ASP A 48 8.67 1.65 -2.17
N ILE A 49 7.49 1.71 -2.78
CA ILE A 49 6.45 2.69 -2.47
C ILE A 49 5.13 1.96 -2.29
N VAL A 50 4.53 2.16 -1.13
CA VAL A 50 3.16 1.71 -0.84
C VAL A 50 2.18 2.73 -1.40
N LYS A 51 1.19 2.28 -2.17
CA LYS A 51 0.06 3.11 -2.58
C LYS A 51 -1.24 2.45 -2.10
N ILE A 52 -2.05 3.19 -1.36
CA ILE A 52 -3.40 2.78 -0.97
C ILE A 52 -4.36 3.87 -1.41
N ALA A 53 -5.36 3.51 -2.20
CA ALA A 53 -6.45 4.39 -2.58
C ALA A 53 -7.76 3.81 -2.05
N THR A 54 -8.56 4.65 -1.41
CA THR A 54 -9.87 4.27 -0.86
C THR A 54 -10.93 5.28 -1.24
N THR A 55 -12.19 4.85 -1.32
CA THR A 55 -13.33 5.74 -1.45
C THR A 55 -13.78 6.22 -0.07
N ALA A 56 -13.76 7.53 0.17
CA ALA A 56 -14.37 8.10 1.37
C ALA A 56 -15.89 8.14 1.21
N LYS A 57 -16.62 7.56 2.16
CA LYS A 57 -18.09 7.69 2.27
C LYS A 57 -18.51 8.74 3.29
N ASP A 58 -17.62 9.07 4.21
CA ASP A 58 -17.80 10.12 5.21
C ASP A 58 -16.53 10.97 5.31
N ILE A 59 -16.66 12.26 5.65
CA ILE A 59 -15.51 13.16 5.78
C ILE A 59 -14.50 12.67 6.82
N THR A 60 -14.95 11.97 7.86
CA THR A 60 -14.10 11.39 8.90
C THR A 60 -13.21 10.26 8.38
N ASP A 61 -13.51 9.66 7.23
CA ASP A 61 -12.69 8.61 6.60
C ASP A 61 -11.28 9.13 6.28
N VAL A 62 -11.18 10.39 5.88
CA VAL A 62 -9.92 11.03 5.53
C VAL A 62 -8.95 11.05 6.73
N SER A 63 -9.47 11.18 7.96
CA SER A 63 -8.64 11.14 9.17
C SER A 63 -7.91 9.81 9.34
N ARG A 64 -8.55 8.69 8.96
CA ARG A 64 -7.96 7.35 9.00
C ARG A 64 -6.81 7.21 8.01
N VAL A 65 -6.97 7.78 6.81
CA VAL A 65 -5.91 7.82 5.79
C VAL A 65 -4.71 8.61 6.30
N PHE A 66 -4.93 9.80 6.87
CA PHE A 66 -3.86 10.61 7.45
C PHE A 66 -3.14 9.89 8.60
N GLN A 67 -3.88 9.24 9.49
CA GLN A 67 -3.28 8.48 10.59
C GLN A 67 -2.36 7.36 10.08
N VAL A 68 -2.75 6.66 9.01
CA VAL A 68 -1.91 5.61 8.41
C VAL A 68 -0.65 6.21 7.78
N CYS A 69 -0.77 7.35 7.08
CA CYS A 69 0.37 8.04 6.49
C CYS A 69 1.41 8.48 7.53
N THR A 70 0.98 8.92 8.72
CA THR A 70 1.90 9.35 9.78
C THR A 70 2.45 8.19 10.62
N SER A 71 1.76 7.05 10.64
CA SER A 71 2.13 5.87 11.44
C SER A 71 3.02 4.88 10.68
N CYS A 72 3.00 4.89 9.35
CA CYS A 72 3.85 4.02 8.52
C CYS A 72 5.30 4.53 8.51
N LYS A 73 6.18 3.85 9.26
CA LYS A 73 7.64 4.00 9.21
C LYS A 73 8.30 2.85 8.45
#